data_AF-A0A3B0Y7N1-F1
#
_entry.id   AF-A0A3B0Y7N1-F1
#
_cell.length_a   1.000
_cell.length_b   1.000
_cell.length_c   1.000
_cell.angle_alpha   90.00
_cell.angle_beta   90.00
_cell.angle_gamma   90.00
#
_symmetry.space_group_name_H-M   'P 1'
#
loop_
_entity.id
_entity.type
_entity.pdbx_description
1 polymer ?
#
loop_
_entity_poly.entity_id
_entity_poly.type
_entity_poly.pdbx_seq_one_letter_code
_entity_poly.pdbx_strand_id
1 'polypeptide(L)'
;MKNEIVKLDTIGYRNFGLVTGAIFIVIFGMFLPWVFSFNFPIWPWILAGVLAALALIIPKGLEPIYIVWMKLGNVLNWINTRLILGIMFYIIFVPVGTLLMLIGKVPISKKFNNELGTYRKQCEQKDKENMEHPY
;
A
#
# COMPACT_ATOMS: atom_id res chain seq x y z
N MET A 1 -12.02 6.13 9.24
CA MET A 1 -11.33 6.03 10.53
C MET A 1 -10.25 7.10 10.56
N LYS A 2 -10.36 8.09 11.46
CA LYS A 2 -9.29 9.06 11.68
C LYS A 2 -8.11 8.28 12.24
N ASN A 3 -6.99 8.22 11.54
CA ASN A 3 -5.77 7.62 12.08
C ASN A 3 -5.24 8.57 13.15
N GLU A 4 -5.75 8.45 14.37
CA GLU A 4 -5.22 9.19 15.51
C GLU A 4 -3.80 8.70 15.74
N ILE A 5 -2.84 9.62 15.61
CA ILE A 5 -1.44 9.32 15.82
C ILE A 5 -1.27 9.13 17.32
N VAL A 6 -1.03 7.89 17.74
CA VAL A 6 -0.79 7.55 19.15
C VAL A 6 0.41 8.35 19.64
N LYS A 7 0.17 9.20 20.64
CA LYS A 7 1.23 9.93 21.32
C LYS A 7 2.08 8.94 22.11
N LEU A 8 3.40 9.04 21.94
CA LEU A 8 4.34 8.16 22.63
C LEU A 8 4.68 8.69 24.02
N ASP A 9 5.15 7.80 24.89
CA ASP A 9 5.79 8.17 26.15
C ASP A 9 7.17 8.80 25.90
N THR A 10 7.74 9.44 26.93
CA THR A 10 9.08 10.05 26.86
C THR A 10 10.15 9.04 26.46
N ILE A 11 10.04 7.78 26.91
CA ILE A 11 10.94 6.67 26.50
C ILE A 11 10.74 6.33 25.02
N GLY A 12 9.49 6.36 24.54
CA GLY A 12 9.15 6.09 23.14
C GLY A 12 9.78 7.11 22.17
N TYR A 13 9.74 8.41 22.51
CA TYR A 13 10.38 9.44 21.69
C TYR A 13 11.90 9.30 21.63
N ARG A 14 12.54 8.84 22.72
CA ARG A 14 13.99 8.55 22.75
C ARG A 14 14.36 7.43 21.80
N ASN A 15 13.63 6.32 21.90
CA ASN A 15 13.84 5.17 21.03
C ASN A 15 13.59 5.53 19.56
N PHE A 16 12.55 6.32 19.26
CA PHE A 16 12.30 6.80 17.91
C PHE A 16 13.48 7.60 17.35
N GLY A 17 14.01 8.56 18.11
CA GLY A 17 15.16 9.37 17.67
C GLY A 17 16.43 8.54 17.46
N LEU A 18 16.72 7.60 18.37
CA LEU A 18 17.88 6.71 18.27
C LEU A 18 17.78 5.72 17.11
N VAL A 19 16.63 5.06 16.96
CA VAL A 19 16.40 4.10 15.86
C VAL A 19 16.43 4.83 14.52
N THR A 20 15.76 5.98 14.41
CA THR A 20 15.76 6.77 13.17
C THR A 20 17.16 7.26 12.85
N GLY A 21 17.89 7.82 13.82
CA GLY A 21 19.28 8.24 13.62
C GLY A 21 20.20 7.09 13.17
N ALA A 22 20.05 5.91 13.79
CA ALA A 22 20.80 4.72 13.41
C ALA A 22 20.48 4.28 11.96
N ILE A 23 19.20 4.27 11.58
CA ILE A 23 18.77 3.98 10.20
C ILE A 23 19.40 4.96 9.21
N PHE A 24 19.42 6.26 9.53
CA PHE A 24 20.04 7.27 8.65
C PHE A 24 21.54 7.03 8.48
N ILE A 25 22.27 6.71 9.54
CA ILE A 25 23.71 6.38 9.47
C ILE A 25 23.95 5.12 8.63
N VAL A 26 23.20 4.05 8.90
CA VAL A 26 23.40 2.77 8.19
C VAL A 26 23.06 2.90 6.72
N ILE A 27 21.91 3.50 6.38
CA ILE A 27 21.47 3.61 4.98
C ILE A 27 22.29 4.67 4.24
N PHE A 28 22.30 5.92 4.70
CA PHE A 28 22.90 7.02 3.96
C PHE A 28 24.38 7.22 4.24
N GLY A 29 24.85 6.82 5.42
CA GLY A 29 26.26 6.92 5.79
C GLY A 29 27.11 5.72 5.35
N MET A 30 26.53 4.51 5.25
CA MET A 30 27.30 3.30 4.95
C MET A 30 26.82 2.57 3.69
N PHE A 31 25.54 2.22 3.60
CA PHE A 31 25.02 1.38 2.53
C PHE A 31 24.98 2.10 1.17
N LEU A 32 24.43 3.31 1.11
CA LEU A 32 24.30 4.09 -0.13
C LEU A 32 25.68 4.48 -0.72
N PRO A 33 26.64 5.00 0.06
CA PRO A 33 27.97 5.32 -0.47
C PRO A 33 28.71 4.07 -0.95
N TRP A 34 28.51 2.93 -0.28
CA TRP A 34 29.13 1.66 -0.66
C TRP A 34 28.57 1.11 -1.98
N VAL A 35 27.25 1.14 -2.17
CA VAL A 35 26.60 0.64 -3.41
C VAL A 35 26.88 1.54 -4.61
N PHE A 36 26.89 2.86 -4.41
CA PHE A 36 26.99 3.81 -5.51
C PHE A 36 28.38 4.43 -5.70
N SER A 37 29.39 4.02 -4.92
CA SER A 37 30.77 4.54 -4.97
C SER A 37 30.87 6.07 -4.85
N PHE A 38 29.95 6.70 -4.11
CA PHE A 38 29.97 8.13 -3.84
C PHE A 38 30.87 8.46 -2.64
N ASN A 39 31.37 9.70 -2.58
CA ASN A 39 32.01 10.23 -1.38
C ASN A 39 31.07 10.11 -0.18
N PHE A 40 31.60 9.64 0.96
CA PHE A 40 30.86 9.53 2.21
C PHE A 40 30.23 10.89 2.58
N PRO A 41 28.91 11.05 2.43
CA PRO A 41 28.28 12.32 2.72
C PRO A 41 28.31 12.55 4.22
N ILE A 42 28.70 13.76 4.65
CA ILE A 42 28.81 14.11 6.07
C ILE A 42 27.43 14.48 6.65
N TRP A 43 26.49 14.91 5.80
CA TRP A 43 25.16 15.35 6.22
C TRP A 43 24.33 14.32 7.01
N PRO A 44 24.35 12.99 6.73
CA PRO A 44 23.59 12.02 7.51
C PRO A 44 24.13 11.86 8.93
N TRP A 45 25.44 12.01 9.12
CA TRP A 45 26.08 11.97 10.43
C TRP A 45 25.67 13.18 11.27
N ILE A 46 25.65 14.37 10.67
CA ILE A 46 25.17 15.60 11.33
C ILE A 46 23.70 15.44 11.69
N LEU A 47 22.86 14.98 10.77
CA LEU A 47 21.43 14.82 11.00
C LEU A 47 21.15 13.79 12.11
N ALA A 48 21.82 12.64 12.07
CA ALA A 48 21.71 11.63 13.11
C ALA A 48 22.22 12.11 14.47
N GLY A 49 23.33 12.86 14.50
CA GLY A 49 23.86 13.48 15.71
C GLY A 49 22.89 14.48 16.33
N VAL A 50 22.27 15.34 15.53
CA VAL A 50 21.24 16.29 15.98
C VAL A 50 20.01 15.55 16.49
N LEU A 51 19.56 14.50 15.79
CA LEU A 51 18.40 13.71 16.21
C LEU A 51 18.66 12.96 17.53
N ALA A 52 19.86 12.38 17.68
CA ALA A 52 20.28 11.69 18.90
C ALA A 52 20.48 12.66 20.07
N ALA A 53 21.04 13.85 19.83
CA ALA A 53 21.17 14.89 20.85
C ALA A 53 19.80 15.40 21.32
N LEU A 54 18.87 15.66 20.39
CA LEU A 54 17.49 16.01 20.72
C LEU A 54 16.79 14.89 21.50
N ALA A 55 17.02 13.63 21.13
CA ALA A 55 16.48 12.48 21.84
C ALA A 55 16.98 12.39 23.28
N LEU A 56 18.26 12.66 23.52
CA LEU A 56 18.86 12.56 24.85
C LEU A 56 18.56 13.75 25.75
N ILE A 57 18.55 14.97 25.20
CA ILE A 57 18.44 16.21 25.99
C ILE A 57 16.97 16.59 26.19
N ILE A 58 16.14 16.59 25.13
CA ILE A 58 14.74 17.05 25.18
C ILE A 58 13.84 16.11 24.37
N PRO A 59 13.50 14.92 24.91
CA PRO A 59 12.69 13.94 24.17
C PRO A 59 11.29 14.46 23.82
N LYS A 60 10.72 15.38 24.58
CA LYS A 60 9.43 16.02 24.26
C LYS A 60 9.50 16.93 23.02
N GLY A 61 10.69 17.44 22.66
CA GLY A 61 10.87 18.26 21.45
C GLY A 61 10.74 17.46 20.14
N LEU A 62 10.82 16.12 20.23
CA LEU A 62 10.63 15.21 19.08
C LEU A 62 9.17 14.92 18.76
N GLU A 63 8.21 15.33 19.60
CA GLU A 63 6.78 15.15 19.35
C GLU A 63 6.33 15.70 17.97
N PRO A 64 6.60 16.97 17.59
CA PRO A 64 6.19 17.49 16.29
C PRO A 64 6.86 16.75 15.12
N ILE A 65 8.14 16.40 15.24
CA ILE A 65 8.86 15.63 14.21
C ILE A 65 8.19 14.25 14.04
N TYR A 66 7.92 13.55 15.15
CA TYR A 66 7.27 12.25 15.14
C TYR A 66 5.88 12.33 14.50
N ILE A 67 5.07 13.33 14.84
CA ILE A 67 3.74 13.50 14.26
C ILE A 67 3.82 13.69 12.74
N VAL A 68 4.73 14.54 12.26
CA VAL A 68 4.93 14.76 10.82
C VAL A 68 5.40 13.47 10.13
N TRP A 69 6.36 12.77 10.75
CA TRP A 69 6.87 11.50 10.23
C TRP A 69 5.77 10.43 10.13
N MET A 70 4.91 10.32 11.14
CA MET A 70 3.79 9.38 11.14
C MET A 70 2.71 9.76 10.13
N LYS A 71 2.47 11.06 9.89
CA LYS A 71 1.58 11.50 8.79
C LYS A 71 2.11 11.07 7.43
N LEU A 72 3.42 11.24 7.19
CA LEU A 72 4.05 10.76 5.95
C LEU A 72 3.94 9.25 5.82
N GLY A 73 4.18 8.50 6.91
CA GLY A 73 3.99 7.06 6.95
C GLY A 73 2.56 6.62 6.60
N ASN A 74 1.55 7.35 7.08
CA ASN A 74 0.15 7.08 6.74
C ASN A 74 -0.15 7.32 5.26
N VAL A 75 0.36 8.41 4.67
CA VAL A 75 0.21 8.68 3.24
C VAL A 75 0.90 7.60 2.41
N LEU A 76 2.11 7.21 2.81
CA LEU A 76 2.85 6.15 2.13
C LEU A 76 2.12 4.81 2.22
N ASN A 77 1.56 4.48 3.39
CA ASN A 77 0.76 3.28 3.58
C ASN A 77 -0.47 3.28 2.68
N TRP A 78 -1.17 4.41 2.58
CA TRP A 78 -2.34 4.56 1.69
C TRP A 78 -1.99 4.30 0.22
N ILE A 79 -0.83 4.81 -0.24
CA ILE A 79 -0.31 4.52 -1.59
C ILE A 79 0.04 3.02 -1.69
N ASN A 80 0.78 2.48 -0.71
CA ASN A 80 1.26 1.11 -0.71
C ASN A 80 0.12 0.09 -0.80
N THR A 81 -0.95 0.25 0.00
CA THR A 81 -2.10 -0.66 -0.03
C THR A 81 -2.73 -0.72 -1.43
N ARG A 82 -2.84 0.42 -2.12
CA ARG A 82 -3.42 0.49 -3.47
C ARG A 82 -2.48 -0.06 -4.52
N LEU A 83 -1.19 0.19 -4.36
CA LEU A 83 -0.17 -0.34 -5.24
C LEU A 83 -0.17 -1.86 -5.17
N ILE A 84 -0.12 -2.43 -3.96
CA ILE A 84 -0.19 -3.89 -3.73
C ILE A 84 -1.47 -4.46 -4.35
N LEU A 85 -2.63 -3.84 -4.07
CA LEU A 85 -3.90 -4.33 -4.60
C LEU A 85 -3.97 -4.24 -6.13
N GLY A 86 -3.45 -3.16 -6.71
CA GLY A 86 -3.36 -2.97 -8.16
C GLY A 86 -2.41 -3.95 -8.83
N ILE A 87 -1.26 -4.24 -8.20
CA ILE A 87 -0.31 -5.25 -8.66
C ILE A 87 -0.97 -6.64 -8.60
N MET A 88 -1.62 -7.00 -7.48
CA MET A 88 -2.35 -8.26 -7.37
C MET A 88 -3.44 -8.40 -8.44
N PHE A 89 -4.17 -7.31 -8.71
CA PHE A 89 -5.16 -7.29 -9.77
C PHE A 89 -4.54 -7.62 -11.14
N TYR A 90 -3.43 -6.97 -11.48
CA TYR A 90 -2.73 -7.19 -12.74
C TYR A 90 -2.06 -8.57 -12.85
N ILE A 91 -1.57 -9.13 -11.76
CA ILE A 91 -0.88 -10.44 -11.77
C ILE A 91 -1.88 -11.59 -11.78
N ILE A 92 -3.04 -11.45 -11.14
CA ILE A 92 -3.98 -12.56 -10.97
C ILE A 92 -5.17 -12.40 -11.92
N PHE A 93 -5.91 -11.30 -11.80
CA PHE A 93 -7.20 -11.16 -12.47
C PHE A 93 -7.05 -10.88 -13.96
N VAL A 94 -6.08 -10.04 -14.35
CA VAL A 94 -5.84 -9.72 -15.77
C VAL A 94 -5.46 -10.97 -16.58
N PRO A 95 -4.46 -11.79 -16.20
CA PRO A 95 -4.12 -12.97 -17.00
C PRO A 95 -5.23 -14.03 -16.97
N VAL A 96 -5.96 -14.19 -15.87
CA VAL A 96 -7.14 -15.09 -15.84
C VAL A 96 -8.19 -14.62 -16.86
N GLY A 97 -8.51 -13.32 -16.88
CA GLY A 97 -9.44 -12.74 -17.85
C GLY A 97 -8.96 -12.89 -19.29
N THR A 98 -7.68 -12.61 -19.56
CA THR A 98 -7.07 -12.78 -20.88
C THR A 98 -7.04 -14.25 -21.30
N LEU A 99 -6.75 -15.18 -20.39
CA LEU A 99 -6.76 -16.61 -20.66
C LEU A 99 -8.17 -17.11 -21.01
N LEU A 100 -9.19 -16.70 -20.26
CA LEU A 100 -10.59 -17.00 -20.57
C LEU A 100 -11.01 -16.42 -21.93
N MET A 101 -10.50 -15.22 -22.27
CA MET A 101 -10.73 -14.58 -23.55
C MET A 101 -10.06 -15.33 -24.71
N LEU A 102 -8.84 -15.84 -24.52
CA LEU A 102 -8.13 -16.67 -25.50
C LEU A 102 -8.79 -18.04 -25.70
N ILE A 103 -9.27 -18.66 -24.62
CA ILE A 103 -9.96 -19.96 -24.66
C ILE A 103 -11.39 -19.82 -25.25
N GLY A 104 -11.91 -18.60 -25.37
CA GLY A 104 -13.27 -18.35 -25.89
C GLY A 104 -14.39 -18.72 -24.93
N LYS A 105 -14.07 -19.14 -23.70
CA LYS A 105 -15.02 -19.45 -22.62
C LYS A 105 -15.43 -18.19 -21.85
N VAL A 106 -15.66 -17.08 -22.55
CA VAL A 106 -16.18 -15.86 -21.92
C VAL A 106 -17.66 -16.08 -21.58
N PRO A 107 -18.09 -16.02 -20.30
CA PRO A 107 -19.46 -16.33 -19.91
C PRO A 107 -20.49 -15.29 -20.40
N ILE A 108 -20.02 -14.16 -20.94
CA ILE A 108 -20.85 -13.08 -21.47
C ILE A 108 -20.61 -12.99 -22.98
N SER A 109 -21.65 -13.20 -23.79
CA SER A 109 -21.54 -13.06 -25.25
C SER A 109 -21.24 -11.60 -25.59
N LYS A 110 -19.98 -11.30 -25.92
CA LYS A 110 -19.53 -9.93 -26.25
C LYS A 110 -19.83 -9.49 -27.69
N LYS A 111 -20.43 -10.35 -28.50
CA LYS A 111 -20.77 -9.98 -29.88
C LYS A 111 -22.01 -9.09 -29.87
N PHE A 112 -21.79 -7.81 -30.13
CA PHE A 112 -22.86 -6.89 -30.50
C PHE A 112 -23.46 -7.42 -31.81
N ASN A 113 -24.70 -7.91 -31.73
CA ASN A 113 -25.43 -8.41 -32.89
C ASN A 113 -26.34 -7.29 -33.38
N ASN A 114 -25.98 -6.68 -34.50
CA ASN A 114 -26.72 -5.58 -35.10
C ASN A 114 -28.03 -6.04 -35.78
N GLU A 115 -28.24 -7.35 -35.91
CA GLU A 115 -29.45 -7.95 -36.49
C GLU A 115 -30.52 -8.23 -35.41
N LEU A 116 -30.16 -8.21 -34.12
CA LEU A 116 -31.09 -8.42 -33.02
C LEU A 116 -31.71 -7.10 -32.58
N GLY A 117 -33.04 -6.96 -32.74
CA GLY A 117 -33.80 -5.80 -32.25
C GLY A 117 -33.86 -5.70 -30.72
N THR A 118 -33.54 -6.77 -29.99
CA THR A 118 -33.45 -6.75 -28.52
C THR A 118 -32.53 -7.87 -27.99
N TYR A 119 -31.82 -7.62 -26.90
CA TYR A 119 -31.01 -8.61 -26.18
C TYR A 119 -31.77 -9.32 -25.05
N ARG A 120 -33.08 -9.07 -24.91
CA ARG A 120 -33.90 -9.73 -23.90
C ARG A 120 -34.01 -11.22 -24.20
N LYS A 121 -33.54 -12.07 -23.29
CA LYS A 121 -33.86 -13.49 -23.29
C LYS A 121 -35.25 -13.66 -22.67
N GLN A 122 -36.14 -14.41 -23.34
CA GLN A 122 -37.40 -14.76 -22.70
C GLN A 122 -37.13 -15.64 -21.49
N CYS A 123 -37.80 -15.35 -20.37
CA CYS A 123 -37.78 -16.25 -19.23
C CYS A 123 -38.45 -17.56 -19.64
N GLU A 124 -37.71 -18.65 -19.58
CA GLU A 124 -38.27 -19.99 -19.76
C GLU A 124 -39.30 -20.21 -18.63
N GLN A 125 -40.51 -20.62 -19.00
CA GLN A 125 -41.60 -20.81 -18.05
C GLN A 125 -41.24 -22.03 -17.19
N LYS A 126 -40.68 -21.80 -16.00
CA LYS A 126 -40.38 -22.87 -15.06
C LYS A 126 -41.68 -23.57 -14.68
N ASP A 127 -41.64 -24.90 -14.72
CA ASP A 127 -42.76 -25.75 -14.36
C ASP A 127 -43.23 -25.48 -12.92
N LYS A 128 -44.53 -25.63 -12.67
CA LYS A 128 -45.14 -25.28 -11.37
C LYS A 128 -44.56 -26.12 -10.22
N GLU A 129 -44.19 -27.36 -10.49
CA GLU A 129 -43.54 -28.27 -9.53
C GLU A 129 -42.19 -27.75 -9.02
N ASN A 130 -41.44 -26.97 -9.82
CA ASN A 130 -40.19 -26.35 -9.36
C ASN A 130 -40.41 -25.25 -8.31
N MET A 131 -41.65 -24.81 -8.09
CA MET A 131 -41.99 -23.89 -6.99
C MET A 131 -42.27 -24.61 -5.67
N GLU A 132 -42.49 -25.93 -5.71
CA GLU A 132 -42.76 -26.74 -4.51
C GLU A 132 -41.47 -27.19 -3.81
N HIS A 133 -40.37 -27.32 -4.56
CA HIS A 133 -39.04 -27.61 -4.04
C HIS A 133 -38.02 -26.54 -4.50
N PRO A 134 -37.92 -25.42 -3.78
CA PRO A 134 -37.15 -24.26 -4.22
C PRO A 134 -35.62 -24.39 -4.06
N TYR A 135 -35.09 -25.53 -3.58
CA TYR A 135 -33.66 -25.76 -3.33
C TYR A 135 -33.16 -27.02 -4.05
#